data_AF-A0A6J7JUH4-F1
#
_entry.id   AF-A0A6J7JUH4-F1
#
_cell.length_a   1.000
_cell.length_b   1.000
_cell.length_c   1.000
_cell.angle_alpha   90.00
_cell.angle_beta   90.00
_cell.angle_gamma   90.00
#
_symmetry.space_group_name_H-M   'P 1'
#
loop_
_entity.id
_entity.type
_entity.pdbx_description
1 polymer ?
#
loop_
_entity_poly.entity_id
_entity_poly.type
_entity_poly.pdbx_seq_one_letter_code
_entity_poly.pdbx_strand_id
1 'polypeptide(L)'
;MGTGTVVINGEGLIATAGAVDTHVHLLSPRVMEAALASGVTTVIGQEFGPFWGVGVNAAGPLRAAYAAFDAYPINVGLLGRGSASRRAPMIEGIEAGVCGFKVHEDTGAHLRSLDTCLTLAEEFDVQVAVHTDGLNEGLSVQDTLAVSDGRVFHAFHVEGCGGGHTPDVLRLAGVPHVIASSTNPTLPFGRDAVAEHFAMIMNVHALKADLPGDADIVRARVRAATMAGENVLHDRGVIPITSSDAQGMGRAGETVRRTFQLAAVLKPVDDEAPHDNERVLRYLAKLTVNPALAHGLSHEVGSLLPGLMADIVLWSPASFGAKPYLVLKSGLPAWGTVGDPNAVVDNAEPRQIAAQFGGIGGAAVDLAVLFTNSAAVESGEDVFPTRRRRVAVRGCREVRLSSMVRHRASALVEVDPLGAVVRLDGEALSMDPVDRVPLSRLYFL
;
A
#
# COMPACT_ATOMS: atom_id res chain seq x y z
N MET A 1 15.45 -29.39 17.93
CA MET A 1 15.92 -28.25 18.73
C MET A 1 17.33 -28.55 19.22
N GLY A 2 18.28 -27.64 19.06
CA GLY A 2 19.67 -27.80 19.50
C GLY A 2 20.14 -26.60 20.32
N THR A 3 21.41 -26.56 20.72
CA THR A 3 21.98 -25.51 21.59
C THR A 3 21.95 -24.11 20.97
N GLY A 4 21.91 -24.00 19.64
CA GLY A 4 21.81 -22.71 18.92
C GLY A 4 20.38 -22.22 18.66
N THR A 5 19.35 -22.85 19.23
CA THR A 5 17.95 -22.50 18.94
C THR A 5 17.34 -21.57 19.99
N VAL A 6 16.82 -20.43 19.55
CA VAL A 6 15.99 -19.53 20.37
C VAL A 6 14.52 -19.90 20.19
N VAL A 7 13.75 -19.89 21.29
CA VAL A 7 12.32 -20.25 21.29
C VAL A 7 11.47 -19.01 21.53
N ILE A 8 10.49 -18.79 20.65
CA ILE A 8 9.40 -17.82 20.85
C ILE A 8 8.13 -18.64 21.04
N ASN A 9 7.46 -18.48 22.18
CA ASN A 9 6.23 -19.21 22.45
C ASN A 9 5.09 -18.62 21.60
N GLY A 10 4.59 -19.41 20.65
CA GLY A 10 3.44 -19.05 19.80
C GLY A 10 2.10 -19.63 20.28
N GLU A 11 2.07 -20.34 21.41
CA GLU A 11 0.85 -20.96 21.94
C GLU A 11 -0.24 -19.90 22.19
N GLY A 12 -1.42 -20.13 21.62
CA GLY A 12 -2.55 -19.21 21.70
C GLY A 12 -2.43 -17.95 20.85
N LEU A 13 -1.38 -17.81 20.03
CA LEU A 13 -1.20 -16.67 19.11
C LEU A 13 -1.56 -17.02 17.67
N ILE A 14 -1.85 -15.99 16.87
CA ILE A 14 -2.01 -16.07 15.41
C ILE A 14 -0.74 -15.54 14.76
N ALA A 15 -0.20 -16.27 13.78
CA ALA A 15 0.93 -15.81 12.98
C ALA A 15 0.45 -15.42 11.57
N THR A 16 0.87 -14.25 11.09
CA THR A 16 0.70 -13.82 9.70
C THR A 16 2.05 -13.44 9.10
N ALA A 17 2.14 -13.42 7.77
CA ALA A 17 3.22 -12.67 7.12
C ALA A 17 3.11 -11.19 7.51
N GLY A 18 4.24 -10.50 7.56
CA GLY A 18 4.26 -9.04 7.65
C GLY A 18 3.56 -8.39 6.45
N ALA A 19 2.80 -7.33 6.73
CA ALA A 19 2.08 -6.61 5.69
C ALA A 19 3.07 -5.81 4.80
N VAL A 20 2.71 -5.68 3.53
CA VAL A 20 3.44 -4.94 2.50
C VAL A 20 2.59 -3.74 2.10
N ASP A 21 3.01 -2.55 2.49
CA ASP A 21 2.30 -1.32 2.15
C ASP A 21 2.97 -0.66 0.94
N THR A 22 2.28 -0.66 -0.19
CA THR A 22 2.88 -0.24 -1.46
C THR A 22 2.65 1.23 -1.82
N HIS A 23 1.91 1.96 -0.98
CA HIS A 23 1.51 3.34 -1.23
C HIS A 23 1.86 4.18 -0.01
N VAL A 24 3.15 4.50 0.18
CA VAL A 24 3.61 5.21 1.38
C VAL A 24 4.25 6.53 0.98
N HIS A 25 3.69 7.65 1.45
CA HIS A 25 4.41 8.91 1.46
C HIS A 25 5.28 9.01 2.71
N LEU A 26 6.60 9.10 2.53
CA LEU A 26 7.55 9.05 3.66
C LEU A 26 7.90 10.47 4.12
N LEU A 27 6.88 11.31 4.32
CA LEU A 27 7.06 12.73 4.68
C LEU A 27 7.72 12.90 6.04
N SER A 28 7.59 11.89 6.91
CA SER A 28 8.26 11.79 8.20
C SER A 28 8.86 10.40 8.41
N PRO A 29 10.07 10.28 9.00
CA PRO A 29 10.61 8.98 9.38
C PRO A 29 9.70 8.24 10.39
N ARG A 30 8.88 8.97 11.16
CA ARG A 30 7.93 8.42 12.12
C ARG A 30 6.81 7.58 11.48
N VAL A 31 6.63 7.67 10.16
CA VAL A 31 5.76 6.76 9.41
C VAL A 31 6.17 5.30 9.64
N MET A 32 7.47 5.02 9.78
CA MET A 32 7.98 3.67 10.03
C MET A 32 7.59 3.15 11.41
N GLU A 33 7.53 4.02 12.43
CA GLU A 33 7.04 3.66 13.77
C GLU A 33 5.58 3.19 13.70
N ALA A 34 4.73 3.94 13.00
CA ALA A 34 3.32 3.60 12.82
C ALA A 34 3.13 2.32 11.99
N ALA A 35 3.92 2.15 10.92
CA ALA A 35 3.90 0.97 10.07
C ALA A 35 4.25 -0.30 10.88
N LEU A 36 5.41 -0.32 11.55
CA LEU A 36 5.86 -1.45 12.36
C LEU A 36 4.89 -1.73 13.53
N ALA A 37 4.38 -0.68 14.18
CA ALA A 37 3.40 -0.83 15.26
C ALA A 37 2.04 -1.38 14.81
N SER A 38 1.79 -1.46 13.50
CA SER A 38 0.58 -2.05 12.91
C SER A 38 0.82 -3.39 12.21
N GLY A 39 2.04 -3.92 12.23
CA GLY A 39 2.39 -5.20 11.58
C GLY A 39 2.82 -5.09 10.11
N VAL A 40 3.12 -3.88 9.62
CA VAL A 40 3.75 -3.67 8.30
C VAL A 40 5.26 -3.91 8.42
N THR A 41 5.83 -4.73 7.55
CA THR A 41 7.27 -5.05 7.53
C THR A 41 7.97 -4.65 6.24
N THR A 42 7.21 -4.26 5.21
CA THR A 42 7.72 -3.80 3.93
C THR A 42 6.95 -2.57 3.48
N VAL A 43 7.67 -1.55 3.00
CA VAL A 43 7.07 -0.35 2.40
C VAL A 43 7.62 -0.10 1.01
N ILE A 44 6.76 0.29 0.08
CA ILE A 44 7.17 0.93 -1.17
C ILE A 44 6.84 2.42 -1.06
N GLY A 45 7.90 3.20 -0.99
CA GLY A 45 7.88 4.64 -0.81
C GLY A 45 7.82 5.39 -2.12
N GLN A 46 7.10 6.51 -2.14
CA GLN A 46 6.99 7.37 -3.34
C GLN A 46 7.97 8.54 -3.31
N GLU A 47 8.29 9.04 -2.13
CA GLU A 47 9.32 10.04 -1.89
C GLU A 47 9.79 9.92 -0.44
N PHE A 48 10.61 10.83 0.06
CA PHE A 48 11.10 10.84 1.44
C PHE A 48 11.30 12.26 1.94
N GLY A 49 11.02 12.53 3.22
CA GLY A 49 11.10 13.87 3.79
C GLY A 49 9.94 14.78 3.36
N PRO A 50 9.82 15.97 3.97
CA PRO A 50 8.64 16.84 3.81
C PRO A 50 8.70 17.69 2.53
N PHE A 51 9.23 17.13 1.45
CA PHE A 51 9.16 17.77 0.14
C PHE A 51 8.11 17.07 -0.72
N TRP A 52 7.38 17.85 -1.51
CA TRP A 52 6.39 17.34 -2.44
C TRP A 52 7.11 16.71 -3.65
N GLY A 53 7.54 15.46 -3.48
CA GLY A 53 8.41 14.75 -4.42
C GLY A 53 7.64 13.92 -5.42
N VAL A 54 6.73 13.05 -4.96
CA VAL A 54 6.00 12.07 -5.77
C VAL A 54 6.88 11.44 -6.87
N GLY A 55 7.78 10.57 -6.41
CA GLY A 55 8.87 10.01 -7.19
C GLY A 55 10.13 10.88 -7.12
N VAL A 56 11.29 10.25 -6.90
CA VAL A 56 12.60 10.92 -6.89
C VAL A 56 13.57 10.13 -7.76
N ASN A 57 14.18 10.78 -8.77
CA ASN A 57 15.17 10.12 -9.64
C ASN A 57 16.62 10.54 -9.33
N ALA A 58 16.81 11.71 -8.70
CA ALA A 58 18.13 12.24 -8.47
C ALA A 58 18.93 11.36 -7.49
N ALA A 59 20.12 10.92 -7.92
CA ALA A 59 20.97 9.99 -7.18
C ALA A 59 21.38 10.51 -5.79
N GLY A 60 21.77 11.79 -5.67
CA GLY A 60 22.19 12.37 -4.39
C GLY A 60 21.11 12.28 -3.30
N PRO A 61 19.90 12.80 -3.55
CA PRO A 61 18.76 12.64 -2.65
C PRO A 61 18.43 11.16 -2.35
N LEU A 62 18.32 10.29 -3.35
CA LEU A 62 18.02 8.86 -3.13
C LEU A 62 19.06 8.18 -2.23
N ARG A 63 20.34 8.47 -2.43
CA ARG A 63 21.42 7.98 -1.54
C ARG A 63 21.20 8.42 -0.09
N ALA A 64 20.81 9.67 0.16
CA ALA A 64 20.49 10.13 1.51
C ALA A 64 19.29 9.36 2.09
N ALA A 65 18.27 9.07 1.27
CA ALA A 65 17.13 8.26 1.69
C ALA A 65 17.54 6.85 2.11
N TYR A 66 18.33 6.15 1.28
CA TYR A 66 18.78 4.79 1.58
C TYR A 66 19.58 4.72 2.89
N ALA A 67 20.46 5.70 3.13
CA ALA A 67 21.18 5.79 4.40
C ALA A 67 20.25 6.05 5.59
N ALA A 68 19.20 6.87 5.42
CA ALA A 68 18.26 7.16 6.50
C ALA A 68 17.43 5.92 6.91
N PHE A 69 17.13 5.01 5.98
CA PHE A 69 16.39 3.79 6.27
C PHE A 69 17.13 2.81 7.17
N ASP A 70 18.45 2.93 7.31
CA ASP A 70 19.24 2.12 8.25
C ASP A 70 18.79 2.29 9.71
N ALA A 71 18.02 3.34 10.03
CA ALA A 71 17.44 3.53 11.37
C ALA A 71 16.29 2.58 11.72
N TYR A 72 15.67 1.89 10.75
CA TYR A 72 14.44 1.12 10.97
C TYR A 72 14.54 -0.33 10.46
N PRO A 73 13.98 -1.32 11.19
CA PRO A 73 13.96 -2.72 10.77
C PRO A 73 12.83 -2.99 9.76
N ILE A 74 12.77 -2.27 8.65
CA ILE A 74 11.67 -2.39 7.68
C ILE A 74 12.23 -2.54 6.28
N ASN A 75 11.72 -3.48 5.49
CA ASN A 75 12.13 -3.59 4.09
C ASN A 75 11.61 -2.37 3.32
N VAL A 76 12.41 -1.84 2.39
CA VAL A 76 12.04 -0.63 1.66
C VAL A 76 12.34 -0.77 0.18
N GLY A 77 11.46 -0.27 -0.67
CA GLY A 77 11.75 0.08 -2.06
C GLY A 77 11.30 1.52 -2.32
N LEU A 78 12.00 2.27 -3.17
CA LEU A 78 11.60 3.63 -3.54
C LEU A 78 11.19 3.67 -5.02
N LEU A 79 10.12 4.40 -5.30
CA LEU A 79 9.69 4.68 -6.67
C LEU A 79 10.38 5.94 -7.20
N GLY A 80 10.85 5.86 -8.44
CA GLY A 80 11.27 7.00 -9.22
C GLY A 80 10.08 7.81 -9.72
N ARG A 81 10.34 9.02 -10.19
CA ARG A 81 9.34 9.82 -10.91
C ARG A 81 9.19 9.29 -12.33
N GLY A 82 8.02 8.75 -12.62
CA GLY A 82 7.61 8.26 -13.94
C GLY A 82 6.95 9.32 -14.82
N SER A 83 6.53 10.46 -14.25
CA SER A 83 5.93 11.58 -14.98
C SER A 83 6.97 12.33 -15.84
N ALA A 84 7.42 11.70 -16.92
CA ALA A 84 8.44 12.23 -17.82
C ALA A 84 8.17 11.85 -19.28
N SER A 85 8.14 12.85 -20.16
CA SER A 85 7.97 12.68 -21.61
C SER A 85 9.22 12.15 -22.35
N ARG A 86 10.33 12.01 -21.64
CA ARG A 86 11.62 11.54 -22.15
C ARG A 86 12.17 10.51 -21.18
N ARG A 87 12.96 9.58 -21.72
CA ARG A 87 13.52 8.45 -20.98
C ARG A 87 14.63 8.86 -20.02
N ALA A 88 15.50 9.79 -20.44
CA ALA A 88 16.73 10.12 -19.71
C ALA A 88 16.54 10.41 -18.21
N PRO A 89 15.56 11.23 -17.78
CA PRO A 89 15.34 11.46 -16.35
C PRO A 89 14.94 10.22 -15.55
N MET A 90 14.29 9.23 -16.17
CA MET A 90 13.93 7.96 -15.51
C MET A 90 15.09 6.98 -15.47
N ILE A 91 15.98 7.01 -16.48
CA ILE A 91 17.22 6.22 -16.47
C ILE A 91 18.11 6.64 -15.29
N GLU A 92 18.19 7.93 -14.98
CA GLU A 92 18.88 8.40 -13.76
C GLU A 92 18.32 7.74 -12.48
N GLY A 93 17.00 7.54 -12.40
CA GLY A 93 16.36 6.84 -11.29
C GLY A 93 16.72 5.35 -11.24
N ILE A 94 16.75 4.67 -12.38
CA ILE A 94 17.19 3.27 -12.48
C ILE A 94 18.64 3.13 -12.00
N GLU A 95 19.54 3.96 -12.49
CA GLU A 95 20.94 3.98 -12.08
C GLU A 95 21.10 4.29 -10.58
N ALA A 96 20.21 5.12 -10.03
CA ALA A 96 20.14 5.41 -8.61
C ALA A 96 19.40 4.35 -7.78
N GLY A 97 18.94 3.26 -8.39
CA GLY A 97 18.39 2.10 -7.69
C GLY A 97 16.91 2.16 -7.31
N VAL A 98 16.08 2.94 -8.00
CA VAL A 98 14.61 2.84 -7.79
C VAL A 98 14.11 1.44 -8.16
N CYS A 99 13.03 1.00 -7.51
CA CYS A 99 12.41 -0.32 -7.74
C CYS A 99 11.20 -0.29 -8.67
N GLY A 100 10.84 0.90 -9.17
CA GLY A 100 9.66 1.16 -9.99
C GLY A 100 9.45 2.65 -10.15
N PHE A 101 8.33 3.04 -10.73
CA PHE A 101 7.99 4.43 -10.99
C PHE A 101 6.60 4.79 -10.50
N LYS A 102 6.44 6.05 -10.08
CA LYS A 102 5.13 6.69 -9.85
C LYS A 102 4.86 7.70 -10.96
N VAL A 103 3.75 7.52 -11.68
CA VAL A 103 3.13 8.55 -12.53
C VAL A 103 2.03 9.22 -11.71
N HIS A 104 1.99 10.54 -11.68
CA HIS A 104 1.06 11.29 -10.84
C HIS A 104 0.62 12.61 -11.48
N GLU A 105 -0.64 12.98 -11.29
CA GLU A 105 -1.24 14.18 -11.92
C GLU A 105 -0.49 15.47 -11.60
N ASP A 106 -0.13 15.70 -10.33
CA ASP A 106 0.67 16.85 -9.85
C ASP A 106 2.01 17.05 -10.59
N THR A 107 2.57 15.99 -11.16
CA THR A 107 3.83 16.04 -11.93
C THR A 107 3.63 15.75 -13.41
N GLY A 108 2.38 15.58 -13.85
CA GLY A 108 1.97 15.31 -15.23
C GLY A 108 1.67 13.83 -15.49
N ALA A 109 0.41 13.42 -15.33
CA ALA A 109 -0.11 12.10 -15.70
C ALA A 109 -0.74 12.07 -17.10
N HIS A 110 -0.01 12.58 -18.11
CA HIS A 110 -0.52 12.73 -19.48
C HIS A 110 -0.02 11.61 -20.41
N LEU A 111 -0.61 11.53 -21.61
CA LEU A 111 -0.38 10.51 -22.66
C LEU A 111 1.09 10.08 -22.79
N ARG A 112 1.95 11.03 -23.18
CA ARG A 112 3.37 10.75 -23.46
C ARG A 112 4.16 10.32 -22.22
N SER A 113 3.84 10.82 -21.03
CA SER A 113 4.56 10.45 -19.80
C SER A 113 4.23 9.01 -19.39
N LEU A 114 2.95 8.63 -19.44
CA LEU A 114 2.52 7.27 -19.14
C LEU A 114 3.11 6.26 -20.14
N ASP A 115 3.03 6.53 -21.45
CA ASP A 115 3.60 5.66 -22.48
C ASP A 115 5.12 5.49 -22.35
N THR A 116 5.85 6.59 -22.11
CA THR A 116 7.31 6.55 -21.94
C THR A 116 7.69 5.74 -20.70
N CYS A 117 6.97 5.93 -19.60
CA CYS A 117 7.20 5.22 -18.34
C CYS A 117 6.91 3.72 -18.49
N LEU A 118 5.78 3.34 -19.09
CA LEU A 118 5.44 1.94 -19.34
C LEU A 118 6.44 1.25 -20.26
N THR A 119 6.89 1.93 -21.31
CA THR A 119 7.93 1.40 -22.22
C THR A 119 9.21 1.11 -21.46
N LEU A 120 9.66 2.04 -20.62
CA LEU A 120 10.87 1.86 -19.83
C LEU A 120 10.68 0.75 -18.77
N ALA A 121 9.50 0.64 -18.17
CA ALA A 121 9.20 -0.42 -17.22
C ALA A 121 9.27 -1.82 -17.84
N GLU A 122 8.85 -1.99 -19.10
CA GLU A 122 9.03 -3.25 -19.85
C GLU A 122 10.51 -3.63 -19.99
N GLU A 123 11.39 -2.66 -20.21
CA GLU A 123 12.83 -2.91 -20.41
C GLU A 123 13.57 -3.31 -19.12
N PHE A 124 13.16 -2.76 -17.98
CA PHE A 124 13.84 -2.94 -16.69
C PHE A 124 13.13 -3.89 -15.71
N ASP A 125 12.01 -4.48 -16.13
CA ASP A 125 11.15 -5.34 -15.30
C ASP A 125 10.75 -4.73 -13.94
N VAL A 126 10.32 -3.47 -13.96
CA VAL A 126 9.86 -2.74 -12.77
C VAL A 126 8.37 -2.40 -12.83
N GLN A 127 7.74 -2.13 -11.69
CA GLN A 127 6.32 -1.75 -11.66
C GLN A 127 6.12 -0.25 -11.91
N VAL A 128 4.98 0.11 -12.50
CA VAL A 128 4.51 1.48 -12.64
C VAL A 128 3.26 1.66 -11.79
N ALA A 129 3.36 2.45 -10.74
CA ALA A 129 2.22 2.94 -9.98
C ALA A 129 1.65 4.20 -10.63
N VAL A 130 0.32 4.29 -10.74
CA VAL A 130 -0.34 5.38 -11.45
C VAL A 130 -1.40 6.02 -10.56
N HIS A 131 -1.26 7.32 -10.37
CA HIS A 131 -2.32 8.25 -9.99
C HIS A 131 -2.68 9.02 -11.25
N THR A 132 -3.86 8.74 -11.80
CA THR A 132 -4.28 9.26 -13.12
C THR A 132 -4.68 10.73 -13.07
N ASP A 133 -4.88 11.34 -14.23
CA ASP A 133 -5.31 12.73 -14.37
C ASP A 133 -6.73 12.96 -13.81
N GLY A 134 -6.85 13.59 -12.64
CA GLY A 134 -8.13 13.83 -11.98
C GLY A 134 -8.98 14.91 -12.62
N LEU A 135 -8.35 15.81 -13.39
CA LEU A 135 -9.01 16.88 -14.12
C LEU A 135 -9.48 16.44 -15.50
N ASN A 136 -9.01 15.29 -15.97
CA ASN A 136 -9.15 14.84 -17.36
C ASN A 136 -8.62 15.89 -18.36
N GLU A 137 -7.54 16.59 -18.00
CA GLU A 137 -6.92 17.62 -18.84
C GLU A 137 -6.27 17.02 -20.10
N GLY A 138 -5.50 15.95 -19.91
CA GLY A 138 -4.72 15.30 -20.95
C GLY A 138 -5.18 13.89 -21.30
N LEU A 139 -5.91 13.21 -20.41
CA LEU A 139 -6.42 11.86 -20.61
C LEU A 139 -7.78 11.67 -19.92
N SER A 140 -8.69 10.94 -20.55
CA SER A 140 -9.79 10.24 -19.86
C SER A 140 -9.34 8.85 -19.38
N VAL A 141 -10.19 8.14 -18.63
CA VAL A 141 -9.92 6.75 -18.23
C VAL A 141 -9.74 5.83 -19.45
N GLN A 142 -10.49 6.08 -20.53
CA GLN A 142 -10.37 5.34 -21.79
C GLN A 142 -9.03 5.61 -22.46
N ASP A 143 -8.56 6.86 -22.44
CA ASP A 143 -7.27 7.21 -23.03
C ASP A 143 -6.12 6.59 -22.23
N THR A 144 -6.22 6.56 -20.89
CA THR A 144 -5.28 5.83 -20.02
C THR A 144 -5.22 4.35 -20.36
N LEU A 145 -6.37 3.70 -20.54
CA LEU A 145 -6.44 2.30 -20.97
C LEU A 145 -5.87 2.10 -22.38
N ALA A 146 -6.18 2.99 -23.32
CA ALA A 146 -5.70 2.92 -24.69
C ALA A 146 -4.17 3.08 -24.76
N VAL A 147 -3.60 4.07 -24.05
CA VAL A 147 -2.14 4.25 -23.97
C VAL A 147 -1.47 3.08 -23.28
N SER A 148 -2.10 2.47 -22.27
CA SER A 148 -1.48 1.32 -21.59
C SER A 148 -1.19 0.17 -22.56
N ASP A 149 -2.00 0.02 -23.62
CA ASP A 149 -1.84 -1.01 -24.66
C ASP A 149 -1.64 -2.42 -24.08
N GLY A 150 -2.40 -2.74 -23.04
CA GLY A 150 -2.30 -4.03 -22.33
C GLY A 150 -1.05 -4.21 -21.44
N ARG A 151 -0.15 -3.22 -21.38
CA ARG A 151 1.01 -3.23 -20.47
C ARG A 151 0.55 -3.02 -19.03
N VAL A 152 1.19 -3.73 -18.11
CA VAL A 152 0.80 -3.75 -16.71
C VAL A 152 1.03 -2.41 -16.04
N PHE A 153 0.08 -1.99 -15.20
CA PHE A 153 0.34 -0.95 -14.22
C PHE A 153 -0.50 -1.17 -12.97
N HIS A 154 -0.03 -0.57 -11.88
CA HIS A 154 -0.71 -0.57 -10.60
C HIS A 154 -1.49 0.75 -10.45
N ALA A 155 -2.82 0.70 -10.60
CA ALA A 155 -3.69 1.85 -10.37
C ALA A 155 -3.88 2.06 -8.86
N PHE A 156 -3.34 3.16 -8.34
CA PHE A 156 -3.51 3.55 -6.95
C PHE A 156 -4.88 4.17 -6.69
N HIS A 157 -5.36 4.04 -5.44
CA HIS A 157 -6.64 4.57 -4.91
C HIS A 157 -7.75 4.63 -5.97
N VAL A 158 -8.04 3.47 -6.55
CA VAL A 158 -8.84 3.32 -7.77
C VAL A 158 -10.28 3.82 -7.61
N GLU A 159 -10.79 3.97 -6.39
CA GLU A 159 -12.09 4.60 -6.13
C GLU A 159 -12.14 6.08 -6.54
N GLY A 160 -11.00 6.76 -6.47
CA GLY A 160 -10.82 8.10 -7.02
C GLY A 160 -10.88 9.24 -6.01
N CYS A 161 -11.28 9.03 -4.75
CA CYS A 161 -11.20 10.08 -3.73
C CYS A 161 -9.74 10.47 -3.47
N GLY A 162 -8.83 9.49 -3.43
CA GLY A 162 -7.37 9.71 -3.36
C GLY A 162 -6.81 10.38 -4.61
N GLY A 163 -7.55 10.40 -5.72
CA GLY A 163 -7.23 11.09 -6.97
C GLY A 163 -7.34 10.18 -8.19
N GLY A 164 -7.53 10.80 -9.36
CA GLY A 164 -7.74 10.10 -10.62
C GLY A 164 -8.99 10.53 -11.38
N HIS A 165 -9.11 10.08 -12.63
CA HIS A 165 -10.16 10.50 -13.58
C HIS A 165 -11.52 10.64 -12.92
N THR A 166 -12.07 11.86 -12.97
CA THR A 166 -13.36 12.15 -12.37
C THR A 166 -14.47 12.00 -13.43
N PRO A 167 -15.55 11.24 -13.17
CA PRO A 167 -15.86 10.51 -11.93
C PRO A 167 -15.45 9.03 -11.96
N ASP A 168 -14.87 8.53 -13.05
CA ASP A 168 -14.95 7.12 -13.43
C ASP A 168 -13.64 6.33 -13.43
N VAL A 169 -12.61 6.79 -12.71
CA VAL A 169 -11.34 6.04 -12.50
C VAL A 169 -11.55 4.63 -11.93
N LEU A 170 -12.64 4.40 -11.19
CA LEU A 170 -13.00 3.08 -10.66
C LEU A 170 -13.18 2.01 -11.74
N ARG A 171 -13.44 2.41 -12.99
CA ARG A 171 -13.53 1.51 -14.15
C ARG A 171 -12.21 0.82 -14.49
N LEU A 172 -11.08 1.29 -13.94
CA LEU A 172 -9.80 0.59 -14.04
C LEU A 172 -9.79 -0.73 -13.25
N ALA A 173 -10.66 -0.87 -12.24
CA ALA A 173 -10.81 -2.12 -11.51
C ALA A 173 -11.45 -3.20 -12.40
N GLY A 174 -10.97 -4.45 -12.30
CA GLY A 174 -11.46 -5.57 -13.10
C GLY A 174 -10.83 -5.69 -14.50
N VAL A 175 -10.03 -4.71 -14.93
CA VAL A 175 -9.29 -4.77 -16.20
C VAL A 175 -8.10 -5.74 -16.08
N PRO A 176 -7.92 -6.71 -17.00
CA PRO A 176 -6.95 -7.81 -16.83
C PRO A 176 -5.49 -7.40 -16.56
N HIS A 177 -5.00 -6.34 -17.20
CA HIS A 177 -3.63 -5.84 -17.05
C HIS A 177 -3.47 -4.74 -15.98
N VAL A 178 -4.56 -4.33 -15.33
CA VAL A 178 -4.52 -3.33 -14.27
C VAL A 178 -4.56 -4.02 -12.92
N ILE A 179 -3.58 -3.72 -12.08
CA ILE A 179 -3.58 -4.15 -10.68
C ILE A 179 -4.12 -2.98 -9.86
N ALA A 180 -5.40 -3.03 -9.51
CA ALA A 180 -6.04 -1.95 -8.75
C ALA A 180 -5.77 -2.05 -7.24
N SER A 181 -5.63 -0.91 -6.56
CA SER A 181 -5.58 -0.83 -5.11
C SER A 181 -6.41 0.31 -4.57
N SER A 182 -6.74 0.19 -3.29
CA SER A 182 -7.47 1.18 -2.52
C SER A 182 -6.63 1.70 -1.38
N THR A 183 -6.81 2.97 -1.03
CA THR A 183 -6.16 3.57 0.13
C THR A 183 -7.11 3.54 1.33
N ASN A 184 -6.55 3.43 2.52
CA ASN A 184 -7.33 3.08 3.69
C ASN A 184 -8.35 4.10 4.25
N PRO A 185 -8.37 5.40 3.89
CA PRO A 185 -9.36 6.34 4.41
C PRO A 185 -10.81 6.06 4.03
N THR A 186 -11.06 5.52 2.83
CA THR A 186 -12.40 5.19 2.32
C THR A 186 -12.89 3.81 2.79
N LEU A 187 -12.05 3.07 3.53
CA LEU A 187 -12.28 1.69 3.90
C LEU A 187 -12.50 1.54 5.43
N PRO A 188 -13.64 1.00 5.89
CA PRO A 188 -14.89 0.91 5.14
C PRO A 188 -15.56 2.28 4.95
N PHE A 189 -16.54 2.35 4.03
CA PHE A 189 -17.38 3.51 3.81
C PHE A 189 -18.26 3.77 5.05
N GLY A 190 -17.87 4.74 5.87
CA GLY A 190 -18.56 5.11 7.11
C GLY A 190 -19.37 6.40 6.99
N ARG A 191 -20.26 6.65 7.96
CA ARG A 191 -21.16 7.83 7.96
C ARG A 191 -20.45 9.19 7.86
N ASP A 192 -19.20 9.27 8.33
CA ASP A 192 -18.42 10.50 8.38
C ASP A 192 -17.47 10.62 7.15
N ALA A 193 -17.38 9.59 6.31
CA ALA A 193 -16.37 9.50 5.26
C ALA A 193 -16.45 10.67 4.27
N VAL A 194 -17.64 10.99 3.74
CA VAL A 194 -17.80 12.09 2.76
C VAL A 194 -17.38 13.43 3.37
N ALA A 195 -17.83 13.73 4.59
CA ALA A 195 -17.53 15.00 5.25
C ALA A 195 -16.03 15.14 5.59
N GLU A 196 -15.43 14.06 6.10
CA GLU A 196 -14.00 13.99 6.38
C GLU A 196 -13.16 14.22 5.12
N HIS A 197 -13.46 13.52 4.02
CA HIS A 197 -12.70 13.62 2.78
C HIS A 197 -12.88 14.97 2.11
N PHE A 198 -14.07 15.57 2.19
CA PHE A 198 -14.29 16.93 1.72
C PHE A 198 -13.35 17.91 2.45
N ALA A 199 -13.34 17.88 3.78
CA ALA A 199 -12.48 18.77 4.58
C ALA A 199 -10.98 18.49 4.34
N MET A 200 -10.61 17.22 4.20
CA MET A 200 -9.22 16.82 3.94
C MET A 200 -8.74 17.33 2.57
N ILE A 201 -9.50 17.12 1.50
CA ILE A 201 -9.13 17.56 0.14
C ILE A 201 -9.04 19.08 0.07
N MET A 202 -9.97 19.79 0.69
CA MET A 202 -9.91 21.25 0.78
C MET A 202 -8.59 21.72 1.41
N ASN A 203 -8.13 21.04 2.46
CA ASN A 203 -6.88 21.38 3.14
C ASN A 203 -5.63 21.01 2.33
N VAL A 204 -5.52 19.75 1.86
CA VAL A 204 -4.29 19.27 1.21
C VAL A 204 -4.03 19.95 -0.15
N HIS A 205 -5.09 20.37 -0.84
CA HIS A 205 -4.97 21.14 -2.09
C HIS A 205 -5.00 22.67 -1.86
N ALA A 206 -4.99 23.13 -0.61
CA ALA A 206 -5.04 24.55 -0.24
C ALA A 206 -6.20 25.33 -0.90
N LEU A 207 -7.35 24.67 -1.03
CA LEU A 207 -8.56 25.21 -1.64
C LEU A 207 -9.35 26.06 -0.65
N LYS A 208 -10.22 26.92 -1.17
CA LYS A 208 -11.00 27.90 -0.40
C LYS A 208 -12.50 27.65 -0.53
N ALA A 209 -13.17 27.36 0.59
CA ALA A 209 -14.58 26.96 0.59
C ALA A 209 -15.55 28.07 0.14
N ASP A 210 -15.12 29.33 0.19
CA ASP A 210 -15.86 30.49 -0.28
C ASP A 210 -15.75 30.71 -1.80
N LEU A 211 -14.84 30.00 -2.48
CA LEU A 211 -14.77 29.96 -3.94
C LEU A 211 -15.69 28.83 -4.46
N PRO A 212 -16.71 29.13 -5.28
CA PRO A 212 -17.65 28.12 -5.77
C PRO A 212 -16.97 26.96 -6.52
N GLY A 213 -15.99 27.28 -7.38
CA GLY A 213 -15.29 26.27 -8.20
C GLY A 213 -14.47 25.28 -7.37
N ASP A 214 -13.86 25.74 -6.27
CA ASP A 214 -13.06 24.91 -5.38
C ASP A 214 -13.93 23.85 -4.70
N ALA A 215 -15.07 24.26 -4.14
CA ALA A 215 -15.99 23.34 -3.50
C ALA A 215 -16.60 22.34 -4.50
N ASP A 216 -16.86 22.78 -5.73
CA ASP A 216 -17.43 21.93 -6.78
C ASP A 216 -16.43 20.87 -7.27
N ILE A 217 -15.15 21.21 -7.42
CA ILE A 217 -14.08 20.24 -7.72
C ILE A 217 -14.00 19.17 -6.63
N VAL A 218 -14.05 19.57 -5.35
CA VAL A 218 -14.01 18.59 -4.25
C VAL A 218 -15.25 17.70 -4.23
N ARG A 219 -16.45 18.25 -4.46
CA ARG A 219 -17.69 17.44 -4.55
C ARG A 219 -17.68 16.48 -5.73
N ALA A 220 -17.06 16.86 -6.85
CA ALA A 220 -16.91 15.99 -8.00
C ALA A 220 -16.01 14.79 -7.67
N ARG A 221 -14.99 14.98 -6.81
CA ARG A 221 -14.02 13.95 -6.39
C ARG A 221 -14.53 13.06 -5.26
N VAL A 222 -15.22 13.63 -4.27
CA VAL A 222 -15.72 12.91 -3.08
C VAL A 222 -17.13 12.40 -3.32
N ARG A 223 -17.26 11.11 -3.65
CA ARG A 223 -18.55 10.53 -4.05
C ARG A 223 -18.91 9.33 -3.18
N ALA A 224 -20.05 9.42 -2.51
CA ALA A 224 -20.57 8.32 -1.68
C ALA A 224 -20.78 7.03 -2.49
N ALA A 225 -21.25 7.14 -3.75
CA ALA A 225 -21.54 5.99 -4.58
C ALA A 225 -20.28 5.20 -4.98
N THR A 226 -19.17 5.87 -5.31
CA THR A 226 -17.91 5.18 -5.63
C THR A 226 -17.26 4.61 -4.38
N MET A 227 -17.33 5.28 -3.22
CA MET A 227 -16.88 4.71 -1.94
C MET A 227 -17.67 3.44 -1.57
N ALA A 228 -19.00 3.48 -1.72
CA ALA A 228 -19.86 2.30 -1.51
C ALA A 228 -19.54 1.17 -2.50
N GLY A 229 -19.37 1.51 -3.78
CA GLY A 229 -19.00 0.56 -4.84
C GLY A 229 -17.65 -0.11 -4.59
N GLU A 230 -16.61 0.67 -4.25
CA GLU A 230 -15.26 0.19 -3.90
C GLU A 230 -15.31 -0.88 -2.80
N ASN A 231 -16.07 -0.61 -1.74
CA ASN A 231 -16.21 -1.52 -0.61
C ASN A 231 -16.74 -2.88 -1.08
N VAL A 232 -17.82 -2.89 -1.88
CA VAL A 232 -18.39 -4.14 -2.42
C VAL A 232 -17.41 -4.83 -3.39
N LEU A 233 -16.70 -4.08 -4.25
CA LEU A 233 -15.72 -4.63 -5.20
C LEU A 233 -14.57 -5.36 -4.52
N HIS A 234 -14.15 -4.91 -3.33
CA HIS A 234 -13.17 -5.63 -2.53
C HIS A 234 -13.66 -7.01 -2.11
N ASP A 235 -14.93 -7.15 -1.73
CA ASP A 235 -15.51 -8.44 -1.31
C ASP A 235 -15.80 -9.35 -2.50
N ARG A 236 -16.14 -8.77 -3.66
CA ARG A 236 -16.30 -9.51 -4.93
C ARG A 236 -14.97 -9.98 -5.53
N GLY A 237 -13.83 -9.63 -4.92
CA GLY A 237 -12.51 -10.08 -5.38
C GLY A 237 -11.99 -9.33 -6.61
N VAL A 238 -12.50 -8.14 -6.89
CA VAL A 238 -12.12 -7.31 -8.05
C VAL A 238 -10.94 -6.40 -7.72
N ILE A 239 -10.89 -5.85 -6.49
CA ILE A 239 -9.78 -5.00 -6.04
C ILE A 239 -8.82 -5.81 -5.15
N PRO A 240 -7.61 -6.14 -5.65
CA PRO A 240 -6.70 -7.09 -5.01
C PRO A 240 -5.86 -6.58 -3.85
N ILE A 241 -5.69 -5.26 -3.67
CA ILE A 241 -4.73 -4.68 -2.74
C ILE A 241 -5.36 -3.55 -1.91
N THR A 242 -4.97 -3.45 -0.64
CA THR A 242 -5.19 -2.29 0.22
C THR A 242 -3.84 -1.70 0.64
N SER A 243 -3.76 -0.38 0.69
CA SER A 243 -2.54 0.37 1.04
C SER A 243 -2.86 1.57 1.92
N SER A 244 -1.84 2.23 2.48
CA SER A 244 -2.09 3.37 3.37
C SER A 244 -2.44 4.64 2.63
N ASP A 245 -1.55 5.08 1.74
CA ASP A 245 -1.37 6.50 1.36
C ASP A 245 -0.81 7.34 2.51
N ALA A 246 0.09 6.75 3.31
CA ALA A 246 0.54 7.32 4.58
C ALA A 246 0.93 8.79 4.47
N GLN A 247 0.25 9.70 5.19
CA GLN A 247 0.47 11.16 5.13
C GLN A 247 0.17 11.84 3.79
N GLY A 248 -0.21 11.10 2.75
CA GLY A 248 -0.67 11.59 1.44
C GLY A 248 -2.19 11.50 1.27
N MET A 249 -2.95 11.79 2.33
CA MET A 249 -4.40 11.55 2.52
C MET A 249 -4.73 10.25 3.30
N GLY A 250 -3.75 9.39 3.54
CA GLY A 250 -3.92 8.13 4.25
C GLY A 250 -3.11 7.93 5.52
N ARG A 251 -3.21 6.72 6.10
CA ARG A 251 -2.75 6.44 7.48
C ARG A 251 -1.88 5.19 7.57
N ALA A 252 -0.58 5.36 7.83
CA ALA A 252 0.37 4.24 7.88
C ALA A 252 0.02 3.12 8.86
N GLY A 253 -0.44 3.48 10.06
CA GLY A 253 -0.72 2.51 11.13
C GLY A 253 -2.08 1.81 11.02
N GLU A 254 -2.81 1.97 9.91
CA GLU A 254 -4.20 1.53 9.81
C GLU A 254 -4.48 0.57 8.66
N THR A 255 -3.55 0.32 7.75
CA THR A 255 -3.80 -0.52 6.55
C THR A 255 -4.32 -1.91 6.95
N VAL A 256 -3.70 -2.56 7.95
CA VAL A 256 -4.15 -3.87 8.45
C VAL A 256 -5.54 -3.77 9.08
N ARG A 257 -5.75 -2.85 10.03
CA ARG A 257 -7.03 -2.75 10.76
C ARG A 257 -8.19 -2.39 9.83
N ARG A 258 -7.97 -1.48 8.88
CA ARG A 258 -8.98 -1.00 7.91
C ARG A 258 -9.39 -2.12 6.97
N THR A 259 -8.45 -2.95 6.55
CA THR A 259 -8.71 -4.13 5.73
C THR A 259 -9.59 -5.16 6.46
N PHE A 260 -9.33 -5.43 7.74
CA PHE A 260 -10.19 -6.35 8.52
C PHE A 260 -11.49 -5.71 9.00
N GLN A 261 -11.54 -4.40 9.20
CA GLN A 261 -12.80 -3.66 9.41
C GLN A 261 -13.71 -3.82 8.19
N LEU A 262 -13.17 -3.65 6.99
CA LEU A 262 -13.89 -3.86 5.73
C LEU A 262 -14.43 -5.29 5.62
N ALA A 263 -13.59 -6.29 5.89
CA ALA A 263 -14.00 -7.69 5.89
C ALA A 263 -15.18 -7.96 6.83
N ALA A 264 -15.14 -7.36 8.03
CA ALA A 264 -16.15 -7.53 9.06
C ALA A 264 -17.48 -6.86 8.70
N VAL A 265 -17.46 -5.63 8.18
CA VAL A 265 -18.71 -4.93 7.84
C VAL A 265 -19.40 -5.48 6.61
N LEU A 266 -18.66 -6.11 5.69
CA LEU A 266 -19.22 -6.75 4.51
C LEU A 266 -19.62 -8.21 4.75
N LYS A 267 -19.42 -8.74 5.97
CA LYS A 267 -19.89 -10.09 6.28
C LYS A 267 -21.43 -10.08 6.28
N PRO A 268 -22.09 -10.99 5.54
CA PRO A 268 -23.55 -11.08 5.57
C PRO A 268 -24.04 -11.39 6.99
N VAL A 269 -25.13 -10.74 7.40
CA VAL A 269 -25.69 -10.88 8.76
C VAL A 269 -26.21 -12.30 8.99
N ASP A 270 -26.75 -12.93 7.94
CA ASP A 270 -27.34 -14.28 7.98
C ASP A 270 -26.37 -15.38 7.52
N ASP A 271 -25.06 -15.14 7.61
CA ASP A 271 -24.04 -16.15 7.26
C ASP A 271 -23.91 -17.20 8.38
N GLU A 272 -24.50 -18.37 8.16
CA GLU A 272 -24.44 -19.53 9.07
C GLU A 272 -23.16 -20.38 8.89
N ALA A 273 -22.21 -19.94 8.06
CA ALA A 273 -20.96 -20.68 7.88
C ALA A 273 -20.22 -20.86 9.23
N PRO A 274 -19.67 -22.05 9.50
CA PRO A 274 -19.00 -22.33 10.78
C PRO A 274 -17.69 -21.53 10.96
N HIS A 275 -17.19 -20.89 9.91
CA HIS A 275 -15.99 -20.07 9.92
C HIS A 275 -15.94 -19.11 8.73
N ASP A 276 -15.11 -18.07 8.85
CA ASP A 276 -14.90 -17.05 7.81
C ASP A 276 -13.60 -17.25 7.01
N ASN A 277 -12.99 -18.44 7.03
CA ASN A 277 -11.63 -18.69 6.50
C ASN A 277 -11.39 -18.13 5.10
N GLU A 278 -12.30 -18.36 4.16
CA GLU A 278 -12.13 -17.91 2.77
C GLU A 278 -12.14 -16.37 2.65
N ARG A 279 -12.97 -15.70 3.45
CA ARG A 279 -12.99 -14.23 3.57
C ARG A 279 -11.72 -13.75 4.26
N VAL A 280 -11.36 -14.29 5.42
CA VAL A 280 -10.14 -13.90 6.16
C VAL A 280 -8.90 -14.03 5.26
N LEU A 281 -8.75 -15.14 4.54
CA LEU A 281 -7.62 -15.36 3.64
C LEU A 281 -7.68 -14.45 2.40
N ARG A 282 -8.86 -14.10 1.89
CA ARG A 282 -9.02 -13.09 0.84
C ARG A 282 -8.47 -11.76 1.35
N TYR A 283 -8.95 -11.26 2.48
CA TYR A 283 -8.50 -9.96 2.99
C TYR A 283 -7.04 -9.95 3.45
N LEU A 284 -6.50 -11.05 3.98
CA LEU A 284 -5.08 -11.18 4.28
C LEU A 284 -4.21 -11.09 3.01
N ALA A 285 -4.66 -11.65 1.88
CA ALA A 285 -3.93 -11.57 0.63
C ALA A 285 -3.76 -10.13 0.13
N LYS A 286 -4.73 -9.24 0.41
CA LYS A 286 -4.68 -7.80 0.07
C LYS A 286 -3.51 -7.07 0.72
N LEU A 287 -3.09 -7.54 1.88
CA LEU A 287 -2.04 -6.95 2.72
C LEU A 287 -0.66 -7.57 2.50
N THR A 288 -0.60 -8.78 1.95
CA THR A 288 0.59 -9.64 2.00
C THR A 288 1.05 -10.04 0.61
N VAL A 289 0.52 -11.13 0.07
CA VAL A 289 1.01 -11.73 -1.17
C VAL A 289 0.67 -10.90 -2.41
N ASN A 290 -0.48 -10.23 -2.48
CA ASN A 290 -0.88 -9.44 -3.66
C ASN A 290 -0.01 -8.20 -3.86
N PRO A 291 0.22 -7.33 -2.84
CA PRO A 291 1.17 -6.24 -3.00
C PRO A 291 2.60 -6.72 -3.31
N ALA A 292 3.02 -7.85 -2.72
CA ALA A 292 4.32 -8.45 -3.03
C ALA A 292 4.40 -8.97 -4.49
N LEU A 293 3.33 -9.56 -5.03
CA LEU A 293 3.27 -9.97 -6.44
C LEU A 293 3.29 -8.74 -7.37
N ALA A 294 2.50 -7.72 -7.06
CA ALA A 294 2.38 -6.53 -7.88
C ALA A 294 3.70 -5.79 -8.06
N HIS A 295 4.54 -5.75 -7.03
CA HIS A 295 5.84 -5.05 -7.05
C HIS A 295 7.05 -5.98 -7.16
N GLY A 296 6.85 -7.24 -7.55
CA GLY A 296 7.95 -8.18 -7.82
C GLY A 296 8.76 -8.61 -6.58
N LEU A 297 8.15 -8.56 -5.39
CA LEU A 297 8.74 -8.84 -4.08
C LEU A 297 8.43 -10.26 -3.56
N SER A 298 7.47 -10.94 -4.21
CA SER A 298 6.89 -12.22 -3.73
C SER A 298 7.86 -13.38 -3.57
N HIS A 299 9.07 -13.25 -4.12
CA HIS A 299 10.14 -14.22 -3.97
C HIS A 299 10.97 -14.06 -2.68
N GLU A 300 10.74 -12.97 -1.93
CA GLU A 300 11.39 -12.69 -0.65
C GLU A 300 10.38 -12.57 0.49
N VAL A 301 9.24 -11.91 0.27
CA VAL A 301 8.28 -11.51 1.32
C VAL A 301 6.82 -11.72 0.88
N GLY A 302 5.89 -11.51 1.82
CA GLY A 302 4.45 -11.50 1.56
C GLY A 302 3.74 -12.84 1.76
N SER A 303 4.44 -13.89 2.22
CA SER A 303 3.85 -15.18 2.58
C SER A 303 4.71 -15.93 3.60
N LEU A 304 4.09 -16.81 4.39
CA LEU A 304 4.79 -17.70 5.31
C LEU A 304 5.07 -19.05 4.63
N LEU A 305 6.09 -19.08 3.76
CA LEU A 305 6.51 -20.27 3.03
C LEU A 305 8.01 -20.55 3.30
N PRO A 306 8.44 -21.83 3.34
CA PRO A 306 9.86 -22.16 3.44
C PRO A 306 10.68 -21.48 2.34
N GLY A 307 11.84 -20.94 2.72
CA GLY A 307 12.75 -20.25 1.80
C GLY A 307 12.52 -18.74 1.66
N LEU A 308 11.38 -18.22 2.14
CA LEU A 308 11.14 -16.77 2.21
C LEU A 308 11.72 -16.16 3.49
N MET A 309 11.88 -14.84 3.49
CA MET A 309 12.29 -14.08 4.67
C MET A 309 11.28 -14.30 5.81
N ALA A 310 11.79 -14.57 7.01
CA ALA A 310 10.97 -14.80 8.20
C ALA A 310 10.44 -13.47 8.79
N ASP A 311 9.67 -12.74 7.99
CA ASP A 311 8.91 -11.56 8.38
C ASP A 311 7.52 -11.98 8.86
N ILE A 312 7.42 -12.15 10.18
CA ILE A 312 6.26 -12.78 10.83
C ILE A 312 5.69 -11.80 11.85
N VAL A 313 4.37 -11.62 11.84
CA VAL A 313 3.67 -10.86 12.88
C VAL A 313 2.87 -11.83 13.73
N LEU A 314 3.12 -11.79 15.03
CA LEU A 314 2.38 -12.53 16.04
C LEU A 314 1.30 -11.63 16.64
N TRP A 315 0.10 -12.16 16.71
CA TRP A 315 -1.08 -11.47 17.21
C TRP A 315 -1.69 -12.26 18.36
N SER A 316 -2.11 -11.55 19.41
CA SER A 316 -3.11 -12.12 20.31
C SER A 316 -4.45 -12.17 19.57
N PRO A 317 -5.23 -13.27 19.65
CA PRO A 317 -6.56 -13.33 19.07
C PRO A 317 -7.45 -12.16 19.49
N ALA A 318 -7.30 -11.68 20.74
CA ALA A 318 -8.08 -10.57 21.28
C ALA A 318 -7.75 -9.21 20.65
N SER A 319 -6.59 -9.05 19.99
CA SER A 319 -6.16 -7.80 19.37
C SER A 319 -5.80 -7.93 17.89
N PHE A 320 -6.16 -9.06 17.27
CA PHE A 320 -5.84 -9.36 15.87
C PHE A 320 -6.27 -8.23 14.94
N GLY A 321 -5.34 -7.78 14.09
CA GLY A 321 -5.54 -6.69 13.16
C GLY A 321 -5.51 -5.27 13.75
N ALA A 322 -5.68 -5.11 15.07
CA ALA A 322 -5.59 -3.79 15.72
C ALA A 322 -4.18 -3.48 16.23
N LYS A 323 -3.61 -4.37 17.04
CA LYS A 323 -2.31 -4.19 17.71
C LYS A 323 -1.56 -5.53 17.73
N PRO A 324 -0.40 -5.65 17.05
CA PRO A 324 0.40 -6.86 17.09
C PRO A 324 1.00 -7.08 18.48
N TYR A 325 1.23 -8.34 18.83
CA TYR A 325 1.98 -8.71 20.03
C TYR A 325 3.48 -8.54 19.77
N LEU A 326 3.98 -9.08 18.65
CA LEU A 326 5.38 -9.06 18.27
C LEU A 326 5.54 -9.09 16.74
N VAL A 327 6.46 -8.30 16.21
CA VAL A 327 6.90 -8.29 14.81
C VAL A 327 8.32 -8.86 14.76
N LEU A 328 8.47 -9.94 14.01
CA LEU A 328 9.75 -10.57 13.70
C LEU A 328 10.21 -10.08 12.32
N LYS A 329 11.46 -9.64 12.23
CA LYS A 329 12.13 -9.33 10.95
C LYS A 329 13.28 -10.29 10.75
N SER A 330 13.28 -11.00 9.64
CA SER A 330 14.26 -12.06 9.38
C SER A 330 14.41 -13.03 10.57
N GLY A 331 13.30 -13.34 11.25
CA GLY A 331 13.25 -14.26 12.38
C GLY A 331 13.61 -13.68 13.75
N LEU A 332 14.01 -12.40 13.85
CA LEU A 332 14.37 -11.75 15.11
C LEU A 332 13.31 -10.74 15.58
N PRO A 333 12.98 -10.68 16.89
CA PRO A 333 12.10 -9.66 17.46
C PRO A 333 12.58 -8.24 17.15
N ALA A 334 11.82 -7.51 16.34
CA ALA A 334 12.19 -6.16 15.88
C ALA A 334 11.30 -5.06 16.45
N TRP A 335 10.01 -5.33 16.63
CA TRP A 335 9.04 -4.39 17.19
C TRP A 335 7.98 -5.15 17.97
N GLY A 336 7.45 -4.62 19.07
CA GLY A 336 6.45 -5.34 19.86
C GLY A 336 6.14 -4.69 21.19
N THR A 337 5.33 -5.37 22.00
CA THR A 337 4.96 -4.86 23.33
C THR A 337 6.18 -4.80 24.25
N VAL A 338 6.45 -3.62 24.83
CA VAL A 338 7.45 -3.37 25.88
C VAL A 338 6.75 -2.79 27.12
N GLY A 339 7.22 -3.15 28.31
CA GLY A 339 6.75 -2.60 29.59
C GLY A 339 7.71 -1.59 30.20
N ASP A 340 7.52 -1.30 31.50
CA ASP A 340 8.46 -0.48 32.28
C ASP A 340 9.87 -1.13 32.32
N PRO A 341 10.92 -0.48 31.78
CA PRO A 341 12.27 -1.04 31.74
C PRO A 341 12.90 -1.20 33.13
N ASN A 342 12.34 -0.60 34.18
CA ASN A 342 12.81 -0.72 35.56
C ASN A 342 12.01 -1.76 36.39
N ALA A 343 11.05 -2.44 35.79
CA ALA A 343 10.23 -3.44 36.48
C ALA A 343 10.95 -4.80 36.64
N VAL A 344 10.42 -5.63 37.54
CA VAL A 344 10.91 -7.01 37.79
C VAL A 344 10.44 -8.01 36.73
N VAL A 345 9.49 -7.62 35.88
CA VAL A 345 8.91 -8.43 34.79
C VAL A 345 8.72 -7.56 33.55
N ASP A 346 8.75 -8.17 32.37
CA ASP A 346 8.70 -7.50 31.07
C ASP A 346 7.30 -6.98 30.68
N ASN A 347 6.26 -7.40 31.39
CA ASN A 347 4.86 -7.05 31.12
C ASN A 347 4.27 -5.99 32.07
N ALA A 348 5.11 -5.34 32.89
CA ALA A 348 4.67 -4.26 33.76
C ALA A 348 4.22 -3.02 32.97
N GLU A 349 3.18 -2.33 33.46
CA GLU A 349 2.70 -1.08 32.87
C GLU A 349 3.69 0.08 33.13
N PRO A 350 3.77 1.09 32.24
CA PRO A 350 2.96 1.27 31.04
C PRO A 350 3.45 0.46 29.84
N ARG A 351 2.56 -0.33 29.24
CA ARG A 351 2.85 -1.12 28.04
C ARG A 351 2.66 -0.32 26.77
N GLN A 352 3.65 -0.38 25.88
CA GLN A 352 3.65 0.32 24.60
C GLN A 352 4.20 -0.60 23.50
N ILE A 353 3.84 -0.33 22.24
CA ILE A 353 4.45 -1.03 21.10
C ILE A 353 5.65 -0.22 20.64
N ALA A 354 6.86 -0.78 20.78
CA ALA A 354 8.11 -0.09 20.49
C ALA A 354 9.18 -1.06 19.96
N ALA A 355 10.37 -0.51 19.69
CA ALA A 355 11.51 -1.27 19.22
C ALA A 355 11.91 -2.38 20.21
N GLN A 356 12.21 -3.55 19.64
CA GLN A 356 12.89 -4.66 20.32
C GLN A 356 14.37 -4.66 19.92
N PHE A 357 15.16 -5.64 20.36
CA PHE A 357 16.59 -5.70 20.03
C PHE A 357 16.89 -5.75 18.53
N GLY A 358 16.06 -6.41 17.72
CA GLY A 358 16.18 -6.41 16.26
C GLY A 358 15.81 -5.07 15.61
N GLY A 359 15.19 -4.15 16.36
CA GLY A 359 14.77 -2.84 15.87
C GLY A 359 15.72 -1.70 16.16
N ILE A 360 16.90 -1.97 16.73
CA ILE A 360 17.87 -0.95 17.12
C ILE A 360 19.28 -1.25 16.58
N GLY A 361 20.08 -0.19 16.44
CA GLY A 361 21.49 -0.29 16.09
C GLY A 361 21.74 -1.02 14.76
N GLY A 362 22.86 -1.75 14.69
CA GLY A 362 23.23 -2.47 13.46
C GLY A 362 22.25 -3.55 13.03
N ALA A 363 21.51 -4.13 13.99
CA ALA A 363 20.54 -5.20 13.72
C ALA A 363 19.36 -4.71 12.86
N ALA A 364 18.90 -3.48 13.05
CA ALA A 364 17.79 -2.94 12.26
C ALA A 364 18.09 -2.97 10.76
N VAL A 365 19.33 -2.67 10.39
CA VAL A 365 19.82 -2.70 9.00
C VAL A 365 19.95 -4.13 8.48
N ASP A 366 20.56 -5.01 9.29
CA ASP A 366 20.92 -6.37 8.87
C ASP A 366 19.69 -7.28 8.69
N LEU A 367 18.56 -6.95 9.34
CA LEU A 367 17.31 -7.70 9.28
C LEU A 367 16.35 -7.25 8.17
N ALA A 368 16.73 -6.22 7.41
CA ALA A 368 15.91 -5.63 6.37
C ALA A 368 16.64 -5.57 5.02
N VAL A 369 15.87 -5.48 3.95
CA VAL A 369 16.40 -5.36 2.58
C VAL A 369 16.05 -4.03 1.95
N LEU A 370 16.84 -3.65 0.95
CA LEU A 370 16.52 -2.61 0.00
C LEU A 370 16.08 -3.30 -1.31
N PHE A 371 14.81 -3.18 -1.66
CA PHE A 371 14.31 -3.59 -2.97
C PHE A 371 14.69 -2.54 -4.02
N THR A 372 15.25 -3.01 -5.13
CA THR A 372 15.79 -2.16 -6.21
C THR A 372 15.61 -2.87 -7.57
N ASN A 373 16.00 -2.25 -8.68
CA ASN A 373 15.97 -2.87 -10.01
C ASN A 373 17.14 -3.86 -10.20
N SER A 374 17.00 -4.78 -11.17
CA SER A 374 18.04 -5.79 -11.47
C SER A 374 19.38 -5.17 -11.86
N ALA A 375 19.38 -4.10 -12.66
CA ALA A 375 20.62 -3.45 -13.11
C ALA A 375 21.47 -2.92 -11.94
N ALA A 376 20.83 -2.39 -10.89
CA ALA A 376 21.51 -1.93 -9.67
C ALA A 376 22.13 -3.08 -8.84
N VAL A 377 21.60 -4.30 -8.94
CA VAL A 377 22.17 -5.48 -8.27
C VAL A 377 23.28 -6.11 -9.10
N GLU A 378 23.08 -6.20 -10.43
CA GLU A 378 23.99 -6.85 -11.36
C GLU A 378 25.27 -6.05 -11.64
N SER A 379 25.24 -4.72 -11.47
CA SER A 379 26.43 -3.88 -11.63
C SER A 379 27.60 -4.30 -10.73
N GLY A 380 27.31 -4.89 -9.57
CA GLY A 380 28.30 -5.32 -8.58
C GLY A 380 29.05 -4.17 -7.89
N GLU A 381 28.81 -2.92 -8.29
CA GLU A 381 29.39 -1.72 -7.69
C GLU A 381 28.58 -1.31 -6.46
N ASP A 382 29.18 -1.36 -5.27
CA ASP A 382 28.51 -0.95 -4.03
C ASP A 382 28.54 0.57 -3.84
N VAL A 383 27.71 1.26 -4.62
CA VAL A 383 27.57 2.73 -4.58
C VAL A 383 26.48 3.22 -3.61
N PHE A 384 25.73 2.27 -3.02
CA PHE A 384 24.63 2.54 -2.11
C PHE A 384 25.14 2.77 -0.69
N PRO A 385 24.75 3.87 -0.01
CA PRO A 385 25.24 4.19 1.34
C PRO A 385 24.45 3.45 2.43
N THR A 386 24.17 2.16 2.24
CA THR A 386 23.44 1.31 3.20
C THR A 386 24.08 -0.07 3.27
N ARG A 387 24.03 -0.70 4.45
CA ARG A 387 24.47 -2.09 4.62
C ARG A 387 23.37 -3.12 4.31
N ARG A 388 22.15 -2.66 3.99
CA ARG A 388 21.02 -3.54 3.66
C ARG A 388 21.38 -4.40 2.45
N ARG A 389 21.00 -5.68 2.53
CA ARG A 389 21.05 -6.55 1.35
C ARG A 389 20.12 -5.96 0.27
N ARG A 390 20.66 -5.80 -0.93
CA ARG A 390 19.91 -5.37 -2.11
C ARG A 390 19.21 -6.56 -2.72
N VAL A 391 17.93 -6.40 -3.08
CA VAL A 391 17.15 -7.43 -3.74
C VAL A 391 16.50 -6.85 -4.98
N ALA A 392 16.76 -7.47 -6.14
CA ALA A 392 16.15 -7.08 -7.38
C ALA A 392 14.65 -7.44 -7.38
N VAL A 393 13.79 -6.49 -7.70
CA VAL A 393 12.40 -6.78 -8.07
C VAL A 393 12.39 -7.57 -9.37
N ARG A 394 11.42 -8.47 -9.53
CA ARG A 394 11.27 -9.31 -10.73
C ARG A 394 9.84 -9.77 -10.97
N GLY A 395 9.50 -10.01 -12.23
CA GLY A 395 8.17 -10.44 -12.67
C GLY A 395 7.12 -9.33 -12.61
N CYS A 396 7.53 -8.07 -12.59
CA CYS A 396 6.64 -6.91 -12.47
C CYS A 396 5.79 -6.71 -13.74
N ARG A 397 6.28 -7.17 -14.89
CA ARG A 397 5.63 -6.99 -16.21
C ARG A 397 4.80 -8.20 -16.63
N GLU A 398 5.00 -9.34 -15.99
CA GLU A 398 4.26 -10.59 -16.24
C GLU A 398 3.01 -10.72 -15.35
N VAL A 399 2.97 -10.02 -14.22
CA VAL A 399 1.83 -10.04 -13.31
C VAL A 399 0.56 -9.53 -13.99
N ARG A 400 -0.57 -10.16 -13.72
CA ARG A 400 -1.91 -9.75 -14.19
C ARG A 400 -2.90 -9.82 -13.04
N LEU A 401 -4.11 -9.30 -13.24
CA LEU A 401 -5.18 -9.47 -12.24
C LEU A 401 -5.41 -10.95 -11.93
N SER A 402 -5.29 -11.84 -12.93
CA SER A 402 -5.37 -13.29 -12.75
C SER A 402 -4.26 -13.89 -11.86
N SER A 403 -3.15 -13.18 -11.67
CA SER A 403 -2.07 -13.58 -10.76
C SER A 403 -2.42 -13.29 -9.29
N MET A 404 -3.32 -12.35 -9.02
CA MET A 404 -3.66 -11.93 -7.66
C MET A 404 -4.37 -13.05 -6.89
N VAL A 405 -3.82 -13.41 -5.74
CA VAL A 405 -4.35 -14.48 -4.90
C VAL A 405 -5.70 -14.04 -4.34
N ARG A 406 -6.72 -14.89 -4.57
CA ARG A 406 -8.11 -14.71 -4.11
C ARG A 406 -8.81 -13.45 -4.66
N HIS A 407 -8.23 -12.81 -5.69
CA HIS A 407 -8.75 -11.60 -6.34
C HIS A 407 -8.53 -11.61 -7.85
N ARG A 408 -9.06 -12.63 -8.52
CA ARG A 408 -8.84 -12.86 -9.95
C ARG A 408 -10.00 -12.44 -10.83
N ALA A 409 -11.00 -11.77 -10.24
CA ALA A 409 -12.23 -11.43 -10.92
C ALA A 409 -11.97 -10.29 -11.92
N SER A 410 -11.76 -10.64 -13.19
CA SER A 410 -11.91 -9.67 -14.27
C SER A 410 -13.40 -9.48 -14.54
N ALA A 411 -13.83 -8.23 -14.52
CA ALA A 411 -15.23 -7.85 -14.59
C ALA A 411 -15.36 -6.45 -15.16
N LEU A 412 -16.53 -6.14 -15.73
CA LEU A 412 -16.84 -4.81 -16.23
C LEU A 412 -17.34 -3.94 -15.08
N VAL A 413 -16.49 -3.03 -14.62
CA VAL A 413 -16.88 -1.98 -13.67
C VAL A 413 -17.29 -0.74 -14.45
N GLU A 414 -18.49 -0.25 -14.20
CA GLU A 414 -19.03 0.96 -14.83
C GLU A 414 -19.35 1.99 -13.75
N VAL A 415 -19.09 3.25 -14.05
CA VAL A 415 -19.53 4.38 -13.24
C VAL A 415 -20.33 5.28 -14.17
N ASP A 416 -21.53 5.68 -13.76
CA ASP A 416 -22.34 6.57 -14.58
C ASP A 416 -21.67 7.97 -14.68
N PRO A 417 -22.00 8.78 -15.70
CA PRO A 417 -21.35 10.08 -15.91
C PRO A 417 -21.53 11.09 -14.77
N LEU A 418 -22.51 10.89 -13.88
CA LEU A 418 -22.71 11.73 -12.71
C LEU A 418 -22.00 11.19 -11.45
N GLY A 419 -21.39 9.99 -11.51
CA GLY A 419 -20.74 9.35 -10.38
C GLY A 419 -21.70 8.95 -9.25
N ALA A 420 -22.98 8.75 -9.58
CA ALA A 420 -24.07 8.43 -8.66
C ALA A 420 -24.34 6.92 -8.54
N VAL A 421 -23.93 6.11 -9.52
CA VAL A 421 -24.16 4.67 -9.57
C VAL A 421 -22.91 3.97 -10.10
N VAL A 422 -22.46 2.95 -9.34
CA VAL A 422 -21.45 2.00 -9.79
C VAL A 422 -22.13 0.69 -10.17
N ARG A 423 -21.72 0.06 -11.27
CA ARG A 423 -22.18 -1.26 -11.68
C ARG A 423 -21.02 -2.24 -11.82
N LEU A 424 -21.28 -3.51 -11.53
CA LEU A 424 -20.42 -4.64 -11.81
C LEU A 424 -21.18 -5.60 -12.73
N ASP A 425 -20.71 -5.77 -13.95
CA ASP A 425 -21.36 -6.62 -14.96
C ASP A 425 -22.87 -6.31 -15.11
N GLY A 426 -23.21 -5.01 -15.09
CA GLY A 426 -24.59 -4.50 -15.17
C GLY A 426 -25.37 -4.46 -13.85
N GLU A 427 -24.93 -5.17 -12.80
CA GLU A 427 -25.53 -5.15 -11.46
C GLU A 427 -25.15 -3.86 -10.73
N ALA A 428 -26.12 -3.06 -10.28
CA ALA A 428 -25.84 -1.87 -9.48
C ALA A 428 -25.30 -2.27 -8.10
N LEU A 429 -24.17 -1.66 -7.72
CA LEU A 429 -23.57 -1.84 -6.41
C LEU A 429 -24.06 -0.75 -5.46
N SER A 430 -24.38 -1.14 -4.23
CA SER A 430 -24.77 -0.22 -3.18
C SER A 430 -24.36 -0.77 -1.82
N MET A 431 -24.02 0.14 -0.91
CA MET A 431 -23.75 -0.14 0.49
C MET A 431 -24.13 1.10 1.29
N ASP A 432 -24.88 0.92 2.37
CA ASP A 432 -25.16 2.00 3.30
C ASP A 432 -23.90 2.34 4.11
N PRO A 433 -23.66 3.62 4.43
CA PRO A 433 -22.53 4.01 5.24
C PRO A 433 -22.63 3.37 6.64
N VAL A 434 -21.53 2.79 7.11
CA VAL A 434 -21.52 2.12 8.41
C VAL A 434 -21.45 3.12 9.57
N ASP A 435 -22.23 2.86 10.62
CA ASP A 435 -22.27 3.68 11.83
C ASP A 435 -21.13 3.40 12.81
N ARG A 436 -20.62 2.16 12.80
CA ARG A 436 -19.60 1.66 13.72
C ARG A 436 -18.75 0.61 13.02
N VAL A 437 -17.49 0.54 13.44
CA VAL A 437 -16.53 -0.47 12.96
C VAL A 437 -15.83 -1.15 14.15
N PRO A 438 -15.47 -2.44 14.03
CA PRO A 438 -14.61 -3.09 15.02
C PRO A 438 -13.19 -2.49 14.98
N LEU A 439 -12.27 -3.00 15.80
CA LEU A 439 -10.85 -2.57 15.80
C LEU A 439 -10.65 -1.05 15.95
N SER A 440 -11.55 -0.38 16.70
CA SER A 440 -11.58 1.07 16.88
C SER A 440 -11.53 1.44 18.38
N ARG A 441 -12.57 2.07 18.93
CA ARG A 441 -12.62 2.67 20.29
C ARG A 441 -12.24 1.72 21.44
N LEU A 442 -12.38 0.40 21.26
CA LEU A 442 -11.98 -0.58 22.27
C LEU A 442 -10.45 -0.67 22.45
N TYR A 443 -9.67 -0.37 21.41
CA TYR A 443 -8.22 -0.65 21.37
C TYR A 443 -7.35 0.59 21.42
N PHE A 444 -7.90 1.76 21.10
CA PHE A 444 -7.14 3.00 20.95
C PHE A 444 -7.69 4.03 21.94
N LEU A 445 -6.78 4.59 22.75
CA LEU A 445 -7.06 5.60 23.78
C LEU A 445 -7.40 6.95 23.13
#